data_AF-A0A1F8XQX8-F1
#
_entry.id   AF-A0A1F8XQX8-F1
#
_cell.length_a   1.000
_cell.length_b   1.000
_cell.length_c   1.000
_cell.angle_alpha   90.00
_cell.angle_beta   90.00
_cell.angle_gamma   90.00
#
_symmetry.space_group_name_H-M   'P 1'
#
loop_
_entity.id
_entity.type
_entity.pdbx_description
1 polymer ?
#
loop_
_entity_poly.entity_id
_entity_poly.type
_entity_poly.pdbx_seq_one_letter_code
_entity_poly.pdbx_strand_id
1 'polypeptide(L)'
;MRIPKLAQFIIIVAVLYALLKAPGVFLGKPIPESLIFMYMVLVVATVLLVMTSTDESAEELFSPIRALVQDPKKAFARNIVFVIAPLVAGYIAYGLSSKGMEPPAELRSIHPAPLSKMAAYGKRFDMATLENPLRATETEDKEIFNAYVAEGAGIYFKNCFFCHGGKLDGRGHYAHALTPRPLPFKGRDTIAQLSESYVFWRVVKGGPGLPSEGGPADSSMPAWEDKLTEEEVWKVVLFLYDFTGNRPRERAREGK
;
A
#
# COMPACT_ATOMS: atom_id res chain seq x y z
N MET A 1 -28.52 0.50 49.54
CA MET A 1 -27.90 -0.66 48.86
C MET A 1 -26.55 -0.23 48.30
N ARG A 2 -25.46 -0.95 48.60
CA ARG A 2 -24.14 -0.69 47.98
C ARG A 2 -24.17 -1.19 46.53
N ILE A 3 -23.77 -0.36 45.57
CA ILE A 3 -23.63 -0.74 44.16
C ILE A 3 -22.44 -1.73 44.04
N PRO A 4 -22.57 -2.87 43.34
CA PRO A 4 -21.46 -3.80 43.13
C PRO A 4 -20.26 -3.12 42.47
N LYS A 5 -19.03 -3.48 42.87
CA LYS A 5 -17.80 -2.92 42.31
C LYS A 5 -17.72 -3.06 40.79
N LEU A 6 -18.19 -4.18 40.22
CA LEU A 6 -18.25 -4.35 38.76
C LEU A 6 -19.17 -3.33 38.08
N ALA A 7 -20.33 -3.01 38.68
CA ALA A 7 -21.22 -2.00 38.14
C ALA A 7 -20.62 -0.59 38.29
N GLN A 8 -19.93 -0.31 39.41
CA GLN A 8 -19.19 0.94 39.58
C GLN A 8 -18.10 1.11 38.51
N PHE A 9 -17.34 0.05 38.21
CA PHE A 9 -16.33 0.04 37.14
C PHE A 9 -16.95 0.41 35.79
N ILE A 10 -18.03 -0.27 35.40
CA ILE A 10 -18.72 -0.02 34.13
C ILE A 10 -19.24 1.43 34.06
N ILE A 11 -19.84 1.94 35.13
CA ILE A 11 -20.37 3.30 35.21
C ILE A 11 -19.24 4.33 35.08
N ILE A 12 -18.14 4.17 35.82
CA ILE A 12 -16.99 5.08 35.78
C ILE A 12 -16.40 5.15 34.38
N VAL A 13 -16.15 4.00 33.76
CA VAL A 13 -15.60 3.92 32.40
C VAL A 13 -16.56 4.55 31.38
N ALA A 14 -17.86 4.29 31.49
CA ALA A 14 -18.86 4.87 30.60
C ALA A 14 -18.97 6.40 30.74
N VAL A 15 -18.91 6.93 31.97
CA VAL A 15 -18.91 8.37 32.23
C VAL A 15 -17.66 9.03 31.67
N LEU A 16 -16.48 8.45 31.88
CA LEU A 16 -15.22 8.99 31.34
C LEU A 16 -15.19 8.96 29.80
N TYR A 17 -15.71 7.91 29.18
CA TYR A 17 -15.89 7.85 27.73
C TYR A 17 -16.85 8.94 27.22
N ALA A 18 -17.98 9.14 27.90
CA ALA A 18 -18.93 10.19 27.55
C ALA A 18 -18.31 11.59 27.70
N LEU A 19 -17.50 11.83 28.74
CA LEU A 19 -16.76 13.07 28.92
C LEU A 19 -15.76 13.32 27.79
N LEU A 20 -15.04 12.28 27.34
CA LEU A 20 -14.14 12.40 26.19
C LEU A 20 -14.89 12.66 24.88
N LYS A 21 -16.12 12.17 24.71
CA LYS A 21 -16.95 12.47 23.53
C LYS A 21 -17.72 13.79 23.61
N ALA A 22 -17.88 14.36 24.81
CA ALA A 22 -18.66 15.58 25.02
C ALA A 22 -18.24 16.77 24.14
N PRO A 23 -16.94 17.08 23.93
CA PRO A 23 -16.53 18.18 23.05
C PRO A 23 -17.02 18.03 21.60
N GLY A 24 -17.12 16.80 21.09
CA GLY A 24 -17.65 16.55 19.76
C GLY A 24 -19.14 16.89 19.64
N VAL A 25 -19.89 16.68 20.71
CA VAL A 25 -21.34 16.94 20.77
C VAL A 25 -21.65 18.41 21.07
N PHE A 26 -20.93 19.02 22.01
CA PHE A 26 -21.21 20.38 22.49
C PHE A 26 -20.46 21.48 21.74
N LEU A 27 -19.24 21.22 21.24
CA LEU A 27 -18.38 22.23 20.58
C LEU A 27 -18.25 22.00 19.07
N GLY A 28 -18.88 20.96 18.53
CA GLY A 28 -18.78 20.58 17.10
C GLY A 28 -17.38 20.15 16.65
N LYS A 29 -16.46 19.92 17.59
CA LYS A 29 -15.08 19.51 17.34
C LYS A 29 -14.86 18.09 17.87
N PRO A 30 -15.20 17.04 17.09
CA PRO A 30 -15.01 15.67 17.53
C PRO A 30 -13.53 15.34 17.64
N ILE A 31 -13.14 14.72 18.76
CA ILE A 31 -11.79 14.18 18.94
C ILE A 31 -11.64 12.95 18.03
N PRO A 32 -10.51 12.81 17.31
CA PRO A 32 -10.24 11.62 16.50
C PRO A 32 -10.40 10.30 17.29
N GLU A 33 -11.03 9.31 16.69
CA GLU A 33 -11.30 8.00 17.34
C GLU A 33 -10.03 7.30 17.83
N SER A 34 -8.90 7.45 17.14
CA SER A 34 -7.60 6.89 17.57
C SER A 34 -7.11 7.48 18.90
N LEU A 35 -7.32 8.79 19.12
CA LEU A 35 -6.96 9.45 20.38
C LEU A 35 -7.90 9.04 21.50
N ILE A 36 -9.22 8.96 21.23
CA ILE A 36 -10.20 8.46 22.22
C ILE A 36 -9.82 7.04 22.64
N PHE A 37 -9.50 6.16 21.69
CA PHE A 37 -9.07 4.79 21.97
C PHE A 37 -7.83 4.76 22.88
N MET A 38 -6.78 5.51 22.54
CA MET A 38 -5.56 5.59 23.34
C MET A 38 -5.82 6.05 24.78
N TYR A 39 -6.61 7.12 24.96
CA TYR A 39 -6.96 7.61 26.30
C TYR A 39 -7.84 6.61 27.07
N MET A 40 -8.76 5.92 26.40
CA MET A 40 -9.61 4.92 27.04
C MET A 40 -8.82 3.72 27.56
N VAL A 41 -7.76 3.29 26.85
CA VAL A 41 -6.86 2.24 27.35
C VAL A 41 -6.21 2.66 28.67
N LEU A 42 -5.69 3.89 28.74
CA LEU A 42 -5.07 4.44 29.95
C LEU A 42 -6.09 4.61 31.09
N VAL A 43 -7.29 5.10 30.78
CA VAL A 43 -8.39 5.25 31.74
C VAL A 43 -8.76 3.90 32.34
N VAL A 44 -9.02 2.88 31.50
CA VAL A 44 -9.39 1.55 31.97
C VAL A 44 -8.28 0.94 32.82
N ALA A 45 -7.02 1.03 32.38
CA ALA A 45 -5.88 0.55 33.16
C ALA A 45 -5.78 1.23 34.53
N THR A 46 -5.97 2.55 34.58
CA THR A 46 -5.94 3.33 35.82
C THR A 46 -7.08 2.96 36.76
N VAL A 47 -8.32 2.88 36.23
CA VAL A 47 -9.49 2.52 37.03
C VAL A 47 -9.34 1.11 37.58
N LEU A 48 -8.85 0.16 36.77
CA LEU A 48 -8.55 -1.20 37.25
C LEU A 48 -7.51 -1.17 38.37
N LEU A 49 -6.38 -0.48 38.18
CA LEU A 49 -5.32 -0.39 39.19
C LEU A 49 -5.84 0.16 40.52
N VAL A 50 -6.68 1.20 40.47
CA VAL A 50 -7.32 1.77 41.67
C VAL A 50 -8.29 0.77 42.32
N MET A 51 -9.14 0.12 41.52
CA MET A 51 -10.17 -0.79 42.02
C MET A 51 -9.62 -2.16 42.45
N THR A 52 -8.40 -2.52 42.05
CA THR A 52 -7.69 -3.73 42.47
C THR A 52 -6.54 -3.44 43.44
N SER A 53 -6.52 -2.24 44.05
CA SER A 53 -5.44 -1.83 44.97
C SER A 53 -5.44 -2.62 46.29
N THR A 54 -6.56 -3.25 46.66
CA THR A 54 -6.65 -4.16 47.81
C THR A 54 -7.26 -5.50 47.39
N ASP A 55 -6.86 -6.59 48.07
CA ASP A 55 -7.36 -7.93 47.79
C ASP A 55 -8.89 -8.02 47.93
N GLU A 56 -9.46 -7.37 48.95
CA GLU A 56 -10.91 -7.29 49.17
C GLU A 56 -11.61 -6.58 47.99
N SER A 57 -11.07 -5.46 47.51
CA SER A 57 -11.67 -4.73 46.39
C SER A 57 -11.57 -5.49 45.07
N ALA A 58 -10.45 -6.18 44.86
CA ALA A 58 -10.27 -7.04 43.70
C ALA A 58 -11.25 -8.22 43.72
N GLU A 59 -11.43 -8.87 44.87
CA GLU A 59 -12.39 -9.97 45.02
C GLU A 59 -13.83 -9.50 44.78
N GLU A 60 -14.22 -8.35 45.33
CA GLU A 60 -15.53 -7.74 45.08
C GLU A 60 -15.77 -7.39 43.60
N LEU A 61 -14.73 -6.94 42.88
CA LEU A 61 -14.79 -6.61 41.46
C LEU A 61 -15.06 -7.84 40.59
N PHE A 62 -14.37 -8.95 40.85
CA PHE A 62 -14.48 -10.17 40.06
C PHE A 62 -15.56 -11.15 40.55
N SER A 63 -16.05 -11.00 41.78
CA SER A 63 -17.08 -11.85 42.39
C SER A 63 -18.31 -12.06 41.50
N PRO A 64 -18.89 -11.04 40.84
CA PRO A 64 -20.04 -11.25 39.95
C PRO A 64 -19.73 -12.13 38.73
N ILE A 65 -18.52 -12.02 38.17
CA ILE A 65 -18.06 -12.82 37.03
C ILE A 65 -17.83 -14.26 37.48
N ARG A 66 -17.15 -14.44 38.62
CA ARG A 66 -16.93 -15.77 39.22
C ARG A 66 -18.25 -16.46 39.53
N ALA A 67 -19.21 -15.72 40.10
CA ALA A 67 -20.54 -16.23 40.37
C ALA A 67 -21.29 -16.60 39.08
N LEU A 68 -21.18 -15.81 38.00
CA LEU A 68 -21.80 -16.16 36.72
C LEU A 68 -21.24 -17.48 36.15
N VAL A 69 -19.93 -17.72 36.30
CA VAL A 69 -19.27 -18.92 35.78
C VAL A 69 -19.50 -20.14 36.67
N GLN A 70 -19.40 -19.98 38.00
CA GLN A 70 -19.34 -21.10 38.95
C GLN A 70 -20.68 -21.46 39.60
N ASP A 71 -21.62 -20.51 39.76
CA ASP A 71 -22.89 -20.77 40.45
C ASP A 71 -23.84 -21.63 39.57
N PRO A 72 -24.21 -22.84 39.99
CA PRO A 72 -25.16 -23.69 39.25
C PRO A 72 -26.52 -23.02 39.06
N LYS A 73 -26.94 -22.15 39.98
CA LYS A 73 -28.22 -21.42 39.90
C LYS A 73 -28.24 -20.40 38.77
N LYS A 74 -27.07 -19.98 38.27
CA LYS A 74 -26.91 -19.04 37.16
C LYS A 74 -26.63 -19.75 35.83
N ALA A 75 -26.76 -21.08 35.75
CA ALA A 75 -26.45 -21.85 34.56
C ALA A 75 -27.17 -21.36 33.30
N PHE A 76 -28.44 -20.93 33.41
CA PHE A 76 -29.19 -20.36 32.29
C PHE A 76 -28.55 -19.05 31.77
N ALA A 77 -28.28 -18.10 32.66
CA ALA A 77 -27.63 -16.84 32.31
C ALA A 77 -26.20 -17.06 31.76
N ARG A 78 -25.45 -18.00 32.33
CA ARG A 78 -24.11 -18.39 31.85
C ARG A 78 -24.16 -18.90 30.42
N ASN A 79 -25.07 -19.81 30.12
CA ASN A 79 -25.21 -20.39 28.78
C ASN A 79 -25.61 -19.33 27.75
N ILE A 80 -26.49 -18.38 28.11
CA ILE A 80 -26.82 -17.23 27.26
C ILE A 80 -25.55 -16.44 26.93
N VAL A 81 -24.75 -16.08 27.95
CA VAL A 81 -23.52 -15.31 27.73
C VAL A 81 -22.52 -16.09 26.87
N PHE A 82 -22.37 -17.40 27.08
CA PHE A 82 -21.46 -18.24 26.30
C PHE A 82 -21.91 -18.48 24.85
N VAL A 83 -23.19 -18.30 24.53
CA VAL A 83 -23.67 -18.34 23.14
C VAL A 83 -23.57 -16.96 22.49
N ILE A 84 -23.99 -15.91 23.19
CA ILE A 84 -24.03 -14.55 22.62
C ILE A 84 -22.63 -13.99 22.44
N ALA A 85 -21.71 -14.17 23.39
CA ALA A 85 -20.39 -13.56 23.30
C ALA A 85 -19.59 -14.01 22.07
N PRO A 86 -19.51 -15.32 21.70
CA PRO A 86 -18.86 -15.74 20.47
C PRO A 86 -19.56 -15.24 19.20
N LEU A 87 -20.91 -15.18 19.20
CA LEU A 87 -21.67 -14.66 18.05
C LEU A 87 -21.39 -13.17 17.82
N VAL A 88 -21.38 -12.37 18.89
CA VAL A 88 -21.03 -10.94 18.82
C VAL A 88 -19.58 -10.77 18.40
N ALA A 89 -18.65 -11.55 18.98
CA ALA A 89 -17.24 -11.51 18.58
C ALA A 89 -17.06 -11.87 17.09
N GLY A 90 -17.78 -12.89 16.61
CA GLY A 90 -17.80 -13.29 15.21
C GLY A 90 -18.37 -12.21 14.29
N TYR A 91 -19.47 -11.55 14.69
CA TYR A 91 -20.06 -10.45 13.94
C TYR A 91 -19.12 -9.24 13.85
N ILE A 92 -18.47 -8.87 14.97
CA ILE A 92 -17.47 -7.79 15.00
C ILE A 92 -16.27 -8.15 14.12
N ALA A 93 -15.72 -9.37 14.26
CA ALA A 93 -14.60 -9.84 13.46
C ALA A 93 -14.93 -9.84 11.96
N TYR A 94 -16.13 -10.30 11.60
CA TYR A 94 -16.63 -10.23 10.22
C TYR A 94 -16.68 -8.76 9.75
N GLY A 95 -17.27 -7.85 10.50
CA GLY A 95 -17.34 -6.43 10.14
C GLY A 95 -15.98 -5.73 10.05
N LEU A 96 -15.00 -6.14 10.87
CA LEU A 96 -13.62 -5.65 10.79
C LEU A 96 -12.89 -6.23 9.57
N SER A 97 -13.16 -7.47 9.19
CA SER A 97 -12.53 -8.15 8.06
C SER A 97 -13.21 -7.87 6.71
N SER A 98 -14.50 -7.50 6.70
CA SER A 98 -15.30 -7.30 5.49
C SER A 98 -15.28 -5.87 4.98
N LYS A 99 -14.66 -4.93 5.70
CA LYS A 99 -14.34 -3.62 5.13
C LYS A 99 -13.33 -3.86 4.03
N GLY A 100 -13.79 -3.71 2.79
CA GLY A 100 -12.98 -3.91 1.60
C GLY A 100 -11.70 -3.10 1.69
N MET A 101 -10.65 -3.60 1.03
CA MET A 101 -9.46 -2.82 0.69
C MET A 101 -9.91 -1.63 -0.17
N GLU A 102 -10.46 -0.59 0.45
CA GLU A 102 -10.41 0.73 -0.14
C GLU A 102 -8.91 1.08 -0.16
N PRO A 103 -8.29 1.16 -1.35
CA PRO A 103 -6.92 1.62 -1.41
C PRO A 103 -6.87 2.97 -0.69
N PRO A 104 -5.83 3.24 0.12
CA PRO A 104 -5.70 4.54 0.73
C PRO A 104 -5.84 5.58 -0.38
N ALA A 105 -6.67 6.60 -0.15
CA ALA A 105 -6.86 7.72 -1.07
C ALA A 105 -5.61 8.62 -1.14
N GLU A 106 -4.42 8.04 -1.08
CA GLU A 106 -3.21 8.72 -1.48
C GLU A 106 -3.29 8.89 -3.00
N LEU A 107 -3.34 10.15 -3.44
CA LEU A 107 -3.12 10.50 -4.85
C LEU A 107 -1.70 10.07 -5.22
N ARG A 108 -1.53 8.81 -5.58
CA ARG A 108 -0.29 8.34 -6.19
C ARG A 108 -0.20 8.95 -7.58
N SER A 109 0.90 9.63 -7.85
CA SER A 109 1.18 10.05 -9.22
C SER A 109 1.42 8.80 -10.07
N ILE A 110 0.61 8.61 -11.12
CA ILE A 110 0.72 7.44 -12.01
C ILE A 110 2.02 7.51 -12.82
N HIS A 111 2.50 8.73 -13.08
CA HIS A 111 3.81 9.03 -13.68
C HIS A 111 4.55 10.06 -12.81
N PRO A 112 5.16 9.63 -11.69
CA PRO A 112 5.96 10.55 -10.87
C PRO A 112 7.14 11.04 -11.68
N ALA A 113 7.58 12.27 -11.43
CA ALA A 113 8.73 12.84 -12.12
C ALA A 113 9.99 11.99 -11.83
N PRO A 114 10.83 11.72 -12.83
CA PRO A 114 12.09 11.04 -12.57
C PRO A 114 12.97 11.96 -11.71
N LEU A 115 13.81 11.36 -10.86
CA LEU A 115 14.87 12.11 -10.18
C LEU A 115 15.74 12.83 -11.21
N SER A 116 16.22 14.04 -10.92
CA SER A 116 17.08 14.77 -11.86
C SER A 116 18.35 13.98 -12.21
N LYS A 117 18.86 13.18 -11.24
CA LYS A 117 20.03 12.33 -11.41
C LYS A 117 19.79 10.93 -10.84
N MET A 118 20.35 9.92 -11.50
CA MET A 118 20.30 8.53 -11.08
C MET A 118 21.71 7.92 -11.09
N ALA A 119 22.04 7.10 -10.09
CA ALA A 119 23.24 6.25 -10.15
C ALA A 119 22.86 4.83 -10.51
N ALA A 120 23.48 4.25 -11.54
CA ALA A 120 23.35 2.84 -11.93
C ALA A 120 24.59 2.43 -12.73
N TYR A 121 24.91 1.14 -12.79
CA TYR A 121 26.03 0.61 -13.59
C TYR A 121 27.39 1.30 -13.33
N GLY A 122 27.63 1.74 -12.08
CA GLY A 122 28.84 2.47 -11.69
C GLY A 122 28.94 3.90 -12.23
N LYS A 123 27.89 4.44 -12.84
CA LYS A 123 27.84 5.78 -13.45
C LYS A 123 26.71 6.61 -12.86
N ARG A 124 26.76 7.93 -13.10
CA ARG A 124 25.66 8.86 -12.80
C ARG A 124 25.05 9.34 -14.11
N PHE A 125 23.75 9.12 -14.25
CA PHE A 125 22.93 9.57 -15.35
C PHE A 125 22.20 10.85 -14.97
N ASP A 126 22.17 11.81 -15.88
CA ASP A 126 21.31 12.98 -15.79
C ASP A 126 20.05 12.71 -16.62
N MET A 127 18.89 12.63 -15.95
CA MET A 127 17.65 12.21 -16.59
C MET A 127 17.14 13.22 -17.61
N ALA A 128 17.56 14.48 -17.50
CA ALA A 128 17.22 15.55 -18.43
C ALA A 128 18.01 15.45 -19.74
N THR A 129 19.23 14.91 -19.73
CA THR A 129 20.10 14.83 -20.92
C THR A 129 20.34 13.40 -21.42
N LEU A 130 19.97 12.37 -20.66
CA LEU A 130 20.10 10.97 -21.06
C LEU A 130 19.28 10.65 -22.31
N GLU A 131 19.96 10.11 -23.33
CA GLU A 131 19.37 9.61 -24.57
C GLU A 131 19.77 8.16 -24.79
N ASN A 132 18.93 7.44 -25.53
CA ASN A 132 19.21 6.06 -25.89
C ASN A 132 20.34 6.05 -26.96
N PRO A 133 21.55 5.58 -26.63
CA PRO A 133 22.68 5.61 -27.58
C PRO A 133 22.43 4.74 -28.80
N LEU A 134 21.53 3.76 -28.70
CA LEU A 134 21.20 2.84 -29.79
C LEU A 134 20.16 3.44 -30.76
N ARG A 135 19.50 4.55 -30.41
CA ARG A 135 18.43 5.15 -31.23
C ARG A 135 18.92 5.69 -32.57
N ALA A 136 20.15 6.19 -32.65
CA ALA A 136 20.73 6.73 -33.89
C ALA A 136 20.80 5.69 -35.02
N THR A 137 20.94 4.41 -34.66
CA THR A 137 20.96 3.30 -35.63
C THR A 137 19.68 3.19 -36.44
N GLU A 138 18.54 3.69 -35.94
CA GLU A 138 17.28 3.69 -36.69
C GLU A 138 17.40 4.40 -38.05
N THR A 139 18.21 5.46 -38.10
CA THR A 139 18.47 6.25 -39.32
C THR A 139 19.79 5.89 -39.99
N GLU A 140 20.80 5.48 -39.23
CA GLU A 140 22.15 5.20 -39.75
C GLU A 140 22.27 3.80 -40.36
N ASP A 141 21.74 2.78 -39.68
CA ASP A 141 21.79 1.39 -40.10
C ASP A 141 20.56 0.63 -39.57
N LYS A 142 19.56 0.53 -40.44
CA LYS A 142 18.28 -0.10 -40.12
C LYS A 142 18.41 -1.60 -39.82
N GLU A 143 19.41 -2.29 -40.36
CA GLU A 143 19.62 -3.71 -40.10
C GLU A 143 20.09 -3.92 -38.66
N ILE A 144 21.04 -3.10 -38.21
CA ILE A 144 21.52 -3.10 -36.82
C ILE A 144 20.38 -2.70 -35.87
N PHE A 145 19.59 -1.67 -36.20
CA PHE A 145 18.44 -1.27 -35.38
C PHE A 145 17.45 -2.42 -35.19
N ASN A 146 17.10 -3.12 -36.27
CA ASN A 146 16.19 -4.27 -36.20
C ASN A 146 16.77 -5.41 -35.37
N ALA A 147 18.09 -5.65 -35.43
CA ALA A 147 18.77 -6.63 -34.59
C ALA A 147 18.65 -6.25 -33.09
N TYR A 148 18.89 -4.99 -32.74
CA TYR A 148 18.72 -4.50 -31.36
C TYR A 148 17.28 -4.61 -30.86
N VAL A 149 16.30 -4.30 -31.70
CA VAL A 149 14.88 -4.50 -31.39
C VAL A 149 14.58 -5.99 -31.15
N ALA A 150 15.11 -6.89 -31.99
CA ALA A 150 14.90 -8.33 -31.84
C ALA A 150 15.55 -8.90 -30.56
N GLU A 151 16.76 -8.45 -30.22
CA GLU A 151 17.40 -8.77 -28.95
C GLU A 151 16.59 -8.24 -27.76
N GLY A 152 16.12 -7.00 -27.84
CA GLY A 152 15.22 -6.38 -26.86
C GLY A 152 13.94 -7.16 -26.64
N ALA A 153 13.33 -7.68 -27.72
CA ALA A 153 12.17 -8.56 -27.65
C ALA A 153 12.50 -9.84 -26.86
N GLY A 154 13.63 -10.48 -27.17
CA GLY A 154 14.10 -11.66 -26.46
C GLY A 154 14.26 -11.43 -24.95
N ILE A 155 14.83 -10.28 -24.57
CA ILE A 155 14.99 -9.89 -23.16
C ILE A 155 13.63 -9.63 -22.52
N TYR A 156 12.74 -8.92 -23.20
CA TYR A 156 11.39 -8.64 -22.72
C TYR A 156 10.60 -9.92 -22.42
N PHE A 157 10.62 -10.89 -23.33
CA PHE A 157 9.87 -12.13 -23.16
C PHE A 157 10.45 -13.05 -22.08
N LYS A 158 11.76 -12.97 -21.81
CA LYS A 158 12.40 -13.70 -20.69
C LYS A 158 12.07 -13.09 -19.33
N ASN A 159 11.87 -11.78 -19.25
CA ASN A 159 11.91 -11.05 -17.97
C ASN A 159 10.61 -10.30 -17.63
N CYS A 160 10.03 -9.59 -18.60
CA CYS A 160 8.98 -8.60 -18.36
C CYS A 160 7.57 -9.09 -18.72
N PHE A 161 7.48 -10.03 -19.67
CA PHE A 161 6.23 -10.57 -20.21
C PHE A 161 5.26 -11.12 -19.14
N PHE A 162 5.79 -11.72 -18.07
CA PHE A 162 4.95 -12.35 -17.04
C PHE A 162 4.01 -11.38 -16.34
N CYS A 163 4.39 -10.10 -16.23
CA CYS A 163 3.56 -9.05 -15.64
C CYS A 163 2.96 -8.13 -16.70
N HIS A 164 3.73 -7.76 -17.74
CA HIS A 164 3.30 -6.76 -18.72
C HIS A 164 2.56 -7.34 -19.94
N GLY A 165 2.57 -8.67 -20.15
CA GLY A 165 1.83 -9.36 -21.20
C GLY A 165 2.49 -9.29 -22.58
N GLY A 166 2.32 -10.35 -23.40
CA GLY A 166 3.00 -10.45 -24.71
C GLY A 166 2.46 -9.50 -25.77
N LYS A 167 1.33 -8.88 -25.48
CA LYS A 167 0.74 -7.82 -26.28
C LYS A 167 1.03 -6.44 -25.71
N LEU A 168 1.92 -6.31 -24.71
CA LEU A 168 2.25 -5.05 -24.04
C LEU A 168 1.02 -4.30 -23.48
N ASP A 169 0.02 -5.05 -23.02
CA ASP A 169 -1.29 -4.56 -22.59
C ASP A 169 -1.46 -4.55 -21.06
N GLY A 170 -0.41 -4.84 -20.30
CA GLY A 170 -0.44 -4.88 -18.84
C GLY A 170 -1.19 -6.10 -18.29
N ARG A 171 -1.49 -7.10 -19.13
CA ARG A 171 -2.26 -8.31 -18.77
C ARG A 171 -1.41 -9.57 -18.82
N GLY A 172 -0.20 -9.50 -18.23
CA GLY A 172 0.63 -10.68 -18.04
C GLY A 172 -0.01 -11.71 -17.10
N HIS A 173 0.53 -12.93 -17.09
CA HIS A 173 0.05 -14.05 -16.28
C HIS A 173 -0.09 -13.67 -14.79
N TYR A 174 0.82 -12.87 -14.25
CA TYR A 174 0.79 -12.44 -12.84
C TYR A 174 0.11 -11.09 -12.61
N ALA A 175 -0.33 -10.38 -13.65
CA ALA A 175 -0.88 -9.02 -13.52
C ALA A 175 -2.10 -8.94 -12.59
N HIS A 176 -2.90 -10.01 -12.52
CA HIS A 176 -4.10 -10.06 -11.68
C HIS A 176 -3.81 -10.05 -10.18
N ALA A 177 -2.60 -10.46 -9.77
CA ALA A 177 -2.15 -10.49 -8.38
C ALA A 177 -1.42 -9.20 -7.95
N LEU A 178 -1.28 -8.22 -8.85
CA LEU A 178 -0.57 -6.97 -8.59
C LEU A 178 -1.55 -5.82 -8.38
N THR A 179 -1.28 -5.03 -7.33
CA THR A 179 -2.00 -3.78 -7.03
C THR A 179 -0.96 -2.68 -6.79
N PRO A 180 -0.84 -1.67 -7.67
CA PRO A 180 -1.60 -1.50 -8.92
C PRO A 180 -1.12 -2.46 -10.03
N ARG A 181 -2.01 -2.73 -10.99
CA ARG A 181 -1.66 -3.52 -12.17
C ARG A 181 -0.67 -2.75 -13.05
N PRO A 182 0.22 -3.44 -13.79
CA PRO A 182 1.07 -2.79 -14.78
C PRO A 182 0.24 -2.03 -15.82
N LEU A 183 0.64 -0.80 -16.13
CA LEU A 183 -0.02 -0.03 -17.18
C LEU A 183 0.22 -0.67 -18.56
N PRO A 184 -0.76 -0.60 -19.48
CA PRO A 184 -0.53 -0.96 -20.86
C PRO A 184 0.48 0.01 -21.49
N PHE A 185 1.34 -0.47 -22.38
CA PHE A 185 2.19 0.39 -23.22
C PHE A 185 1.51 0.78 -24.54
N LYS A 186 0.29 0.26 -24.75
CA LYS A 186 -0.57 0.62 -25.89
C LYS A 186 -1.29 1.92 -25.62
N GLY A 187 -1.62 2.63 -26.70
CA GLY A 187 -2.32 3.90 -26.65
C GLY A 187 -1.39 5.10 -26.66
N ARG A 188 -1.97 6.28 -26.85
CA ARG A 188 -1.25 7.56 -26.94
C ARG A 188 -1.13 8.26 -25.58
N ASP A 189 -1.80 7.73 -24.57
CA ASP A 189 -1.90 8.22 -23.20
C ASP A 189 -0.94 7.50 -22.23
N THR A 190 -0.17 6.52 -22.72
CA THR A 190 0.74 5.71 -21.90
C THR A 190 2.21 5.97 -22.26
N ILE A 191 2.90 5.00 -22.86
CA ILE A 191 4.35 5.08 -23.17
C ILE A 191 4.67 6.23 -24.14
N ALA A 192 3.71 6.63 -24.98
CA ALA A 192 3.86 7.75 -25.92
C ALA A 192 4.05 9.11 -25.23
N GLN A 193 3.65 9.25 -23.95
CA GLN A 193 3.84 10.48 -23.17
C GLN A 193 5.20 10.53 -22.46
N LEU A 194 5.97 9.44 -22.52
CA LEU A 194 7.21 9.26 -21.79
C LEU A 194 8.41 9.36 -22.74
N SER A 195 9.53 9.89 -22.23
CA SER A 195 10.82 9.83 -22.91
C SER A 195 11.47 8.45 -22.73
N GLU A 196 12.39 8.09 -23.62
CA GLU A 196 13.16 6.84 -23.47
C GLU A 196 13.95 6.82 -22.16
N SER A 197 14.47 7.97 -21.72
CA SER A 197 15.17 8.09 -20.43
C SER A 197 14.26 7.74 -19.26
N TYR A 198 12.99 8.15 -19.29
CA TYR A 198 12.03 7.80 -18.26
C TYR A 198 11.78 6.30 -18.21
N VAL A 199 11.57 5.67 -19.37
CA VAL A 199 11.33 4.21 -19.45
C VAL A 199 12.56 3.44 -18.99
N PHE A 200 13.76 3.86 -19.39
CA PHE A 200 15.02 3.31 -18.92
C PHE A 200 15.12 3.37 -17.39
N TRP A 201 14.84 4.52 -16.79
CA TRP A 201 14.80 4.69 -15.33
C TRP A 201 13.84 3.73 -14.63
N ARG A 202 12.61 3.61 -15.17
CA ARG A 202 11.60 2.68 -14.63
C ARG A 202 12.10 1.23 -14.65
N VAL A 203 12.78 0.81 -15.72
CA VAL A 203 13.34 -0.54 -15.83
C VAL A 203 14.52 -0.72 -14.86
N VAL A 204 15.47 0.20 -14.85
CA VAL A 204 16.67 0.10 -14.01
C VAL A 204 16.30 -0.03 -12.53
N LYS A 205 15.38 0.81 -12.02
CA LYS A 205 15.13 0.88 -10.57
C LYS A 205 13.78 0.39 -10.06
N GLY A 206 12.87 0.04 -10.96
CA GLY A 206 11.59 -0.57 -10.60
C GLY A 206 10.79 0.25 -9.58
N GLY A 207 10.05 -0.44 -8.72
CA GLY A 207 9.32 0.14 -7.59
C GLY A 207 10.22 0.80 -6.55
N PRO A 208 11.30 0.15 -6.06
CA PRO A 208 12.16 0.70 -5.03
C PRO A 208 12.80 2.05 -5.36
N GLY A 209 13.05 2.33 -6.64
CA GLY A 209 13.61 3.62 -7.09
C GLY A 209 12.59 4.72 -7.33
N LEU A 210 11.31 4.52 -7.02
CA LEU A 210 10.30 5.56 -7.10
C LEU A 210 10.52 6.63 -6.03
N PRO A 211 10.15 7.89 -6.31
CA PRO A 211 10.04 8.89 -5.26
C PRO A 211 8.78 8.65 -4.42
N SER A 212 8.67 9.32 -3.27
CA SER A 212 7.59 9.13 -2.30
C SER A 212 6.19 9.27 -2.89
N GLU A 213 5.98 10.28 -3.74
CA GLU A 213 4.72 10.56 -4.45
C GLU A 213 4.35 9.47 -5.47
N GLY A 214 5.32 8.64 -5.83
CA GLY A 214 5.17 7.49 -6.69
C GLY A 214 4.80 6.22 -5.94
N GLY A 215 4.77 6.19 -4.61
CA GLY A 215 4.46 4.98 -3.82
C GLY A 215 5.40 3.80 -4.11
N PRO A 216 6.67 3.84 -3.63
CA PRO A 216 7.64 2.78 -3.89
C PRO A 216 7.21 1.40 -3.37
N ALA A 217 6.56 1.39 -2.19
CA ALA A 217 6.05 0.17 -1.56
C ALA A 217 4.87 -0.46 -2.33
N ASP A 218 4.15 0.33 -3.13
CA ASP A 218 2.99 -0.14 -3.88
C ASP A 218 3.39 -0.81 -5.21
N SER A 219 4.59 -0.52 -5.72
CA SER A 219 5.02 -1.05 -7.02
C SER A 219 5.80 -2.35 -6.86
N SER A 220 5.20 -3.46 -7.29
CA SER A 220 5.87 -4.78 -7.32
C SER A 220 6.86 -4.96 -8.48
N MET A 221 7.19 -3.89 -9.21
CA MET A 221 8.15 -3.95 -10.31
C MET A 221 9.57 -4.08 -9.74
N PRO A 222 10.34 -5.14 -10.06
CA PRO A 222 11.69 -5.27 -9.55
C PRO A 222 12.64 -4.25 -10.19
N ALA A 223 13.73 -3.93 -9.49
CA ALA A 223 14.88 -3.24 -10.08
C ALA A 223 15.69 -4.22 -10.94
N TRP A 224 15.97 -3.84 -12.19
CA TRP A 224 16.69 -4.71 -13.14
C TRP A 224 18.18 -4.39 -13.26
N GLU A 225 18.67 -3.34 -12.60
CA GLU A 225 20.08 -2.91 -12.70
C GLU A 225 21.13 -3.97 -12.28
N ASP A 226 20.74 -4.93 -11.43
CA ASP A 226 21.63 -6.02 -11.00
C ASP A 226 21.47 -7.29 -11.87
N LYS A 227 20.58 -7.27 -12.87
CA LYS A 227 20.18 -8.44 -13.66
C LYS A 227 20.34 -8.24 -15.17
N LEU A 228 20.21 -7.01 -15.64
CA LEU A 228 20.37 -6.62 -17.03
C LEU A 228 21.50 -5.60 -17.12
N THR A 229 22.25 -5.64 -18.22
CA THR A 229 23.23 -4.61 -18.56
C THR A 229 22.55 -3.33 -19.05
N GLU A 230 23.27 -2.21 -19.03
CA GLU A 230 22.80 -0.92 -19.56
C GLU A 230 22.28 -1.05 -21.00
N GLU A 231 23.04 -1.76 -21.85
CA GLU A 231 22.72 -1.96 -23.27
C GLU A 231 21.46 -2.84 -23.44
N GLU A 232 21.32 -3.91 -22.65
CA GLU A 232 20.13 -4.76 -22.67
C GLU A 232 18.86 -3.99 -22.30
N VAL A 233 18.94 -3.09 -21.30
CA VAL A 233 17.81 -2.23 -20.95
C VAL A 233 17.47 -1.29 -22.12
N TRP A 234 18.47 -0.68 -22.77
CA TRP A 234 18.22 0.16 -23.94
C TRP A 234 17.57 -0.60 -25.11
N LYS A 235 18.00 -1.83 -25.37
CA LYS A 235 17.38 -2.72 -26.36
C LYS A 235 15.92 -3.02 -26.04
N VAL A 236 15.60 -3.28 -24.77
CA VAL A 236 14.20 -3.44 -24.32
C VAL A 236 13.40 -2.17 -24.57
N VAL A 237 13.94 -0.99 -24.27
CA VAL A 237 13.27 0.29 -24.53
C VAL A 237 12.99 0.47 -26.03
N LEU A 238 13.96 0.17 -26.90
CA LEU A 238 13.75 0.19 -28.36
C LEU A 238 12.59 -0.72 -28.77
N PHE A 239 12.59 -1.96 -28.30
CA PHE A 239 11.52 -2.93 -28.57
C PHE A 239 10.14 -2.45 -28.13
N LEU A 240 10.02 -1.85 -26.93
CA LEU A 240 8.74 -1.36 -26.42
C LEU A 240 8.12 -0.31 -27.35
N TYR A 241 8.93 0.64 -27.83
CA TYR A 241 8.44 1.68 -28.75
C TYR A 241 8.16 1.12 -30.14
N ASP A 242 9.05 0.27 -30.67
CA ASP A 242 8.88 -0.34 -32.00
C ASP A 242 7.63 -1.23 -32.06
N PHE A 243 7.46 -2.16 -31.13
CA PHE A 243 6.33 -3.10 -31.11
C PHE A 243 4.97 -2.40 -30.89
N THR A 244 4.95 -1.30 -30.14
CA THR A 244 3.71 -0.53 -29.92
C THR A 244 3.42 0.44 -31.06
N GLY A 245 4.38 0.69 -31.95
CA GLY A 245 4.29 1.74 -32.98
C GLY A 245 4.27 3.16 -32.40
N ASN A 246 4.54 3.33 -31.10
CA ASN A 246 4.59 4.63 -30.45
C ASN A 246 5.96 5.26 -30.65
N ARG A 247 5.99 6.60 -30.69
CA ARG A 247 7.23 7.36 -30.63
C ARG A 247 7.47 7.86 -29.22
N PRO A 248 8.73 7.86 -28.73
CA PRO A 248 9.06 8.52 -27.47
C PRO A 248 8.68 9.99 -27.53
N ARG A 249 8.27 10.55 -26.39
CA ARG A 249 8.08 11.98 -26.30
C ARG A 249 9.41 12.69 -26.56
N GLU A 250 9.45 13.48 -27.61
CA GLU A 250 10.56 14.40 -27.87
C GLU A 250 10.63 15.43 -26.73
N ARG A 251 11.84 15.78 -26.32
CA ARG A 251 12.02 16.84 -25.33
C ARG A 251 11.43 18.14 -25.87
N ALA A 252 10.83 18.93 -24.99
CA ALA A 252 10.75 20.36 -25.25
C ALA A 252 12.20 20.86 -25.33
N ARG A 253 12.66 21.21 -26.53
CA ARG A 253 13.94 21.91 -26.67
C ARG A 253 13.79 23.19 -25.87
N GLU A 254 14.58 23.36 -24.81
CA GLU A 254 14.68 24.65 -24.14
C GLU A 254 15.03 25.67 -25.23
N GLY A 255 14.15 26.67 -25.36
CA GLY A 255 14.25 27.69 -26.38
C GLY A 255 15.61 28.37 -26.34
N LYS A 256 16.12 28.65 -27.53
CA LYS A 256 17.00 29.80 -27.75
C LYS A 256 16.34 31.08 -27.22
#